data_AF-A0A2E6PYV9-F1
#
_entry.id   AF-A0A2E6PYV9-F1
#
_cell.length_a   1.000
_cell.length_b   1.000
_cell.length_c   1.000
_cell.angle_alpha   90.00
_cell.angle_beta   90.00
_cell.angle_gamma   90.00
#
_symmetry.space_group_name_H-M   'P 1'
#
loop_
_entity.id
_entity.type
_entity.pdbx_description
1 polymer ?
#
loop_
_entity_poly.entity_id
_entity_poly.type
_entity_poly.pdbx_seq_one_letter_code
_entity_poly.pdbx_strand_id
1 'polypeptide(L)' 'MESTIKIEWRGKREKIIRAINSIKPDDPESFSVEFMEENELVTAIVTVTGKTLSSAKTTADDILACLSAASLTSDLI' A
#
# COMPACT_ATOMS: atom_id res chain seq x y z
N MET A 1 18.31 14.17 3.33
CA MET A 1 16.92 14.60 3.15
C MET A 1 16.12 13.35 2.89
N GLU A 2 15.31 12.91 3.84
CA GLU A 2 14.43 11.76 3.63
C GLU A 2 13.10 12.24 3.05
N SER A 3 12.55 11.46 2.12
CA SER A 3 11.27 11.75 1.46
C SER A 3 10.26 10.68 1.86
N THR A 4 9.06 11.12 2.20
CA THR A 4 7.99 10.24 2.67
C THR A 4 6.75 10.44 1.81
N ILE A 5 6.18 9.35 1.31
CA ILE A 5 4.92 9.34 0.57
C ILE A 5 3.91 8.56 1.41
N LYS A 6 2.72 9.15 1.60
CA LYS A 6 1.59 8.48 2.26
C LYS A 6 0.45 8.32 1.27
N ILE A 7 -0.09 7.13 1.21
CA ILE A 7 -1.21 6.78 0.34
C ILE A 7 -2.33 6.28 1.25
N GLU A 8 -3.46 6.96 1.20
CA GLU A 8 -4.67 6.56 1.93
C GLU A 8 -5.59 5.80 1.00
N TRP A 9 -5.85 4.54 1.31
CA TRP A 9 -6.72 3.68 0.54
C TRP A 9 -7.88 3.18 1.39
N ARG A 10 -9.11 3.63 1.07
CA ARG A 10 -10.34 3.26 1.76
C ARG A 10 -11.15 2.25 0.96
N GLY A 11 -11.68 1.23 1.63
CA GLY A 11 -12.45 0.18 0.96
C GLY A 11 -12.90 -0.94 1.88
N LYS A 12 -13.40 -2.03 1.30
CA LYS A 12 -13.82 -3.22 2.06
C LYS A 12 -12.61 -3.87 2.73
N ARG A 13 -12.75 -4.21 4.01
CA ARG A 13 -11.70 -4.84 4.82
C ARG A 13 -11.03 -6.01 4.12
N GLU A 14 -11.83 -6.97 3.65
CA GLU A 14 -11.31 -8.20 3.02
C GLU A 14 -10.49 -7.90 1.76
N LYS A 15 -10.97 -7.01 0.89
CA LYS A 15 -10.25 -6.64 -0.34
C LYS A 15 -8.92 -5.97 -0.03
N ILE A 16 -8.91 -5.01 0.89
CA ILE A 16 -7.71 -4.26 1.26
C ILE A 16 -6.69 -5.15 1.97
N ILE A 17 -7.11 -5.90 2.99
CA ILE A 17 -6.22 -6.79 3.73
C ILE A 17 -5.64 -7.87 2.80
N ARG A 18 -6.44 -8.42 1.89
CA ARG A 18 -5.96 -9.42 0.91
C ARG A 18 -4.93 -8.82 -0.05
N ALA A 19 -5.21 -7.63 -0.59
CA ALA A 19 -4.28 -6.96 -1.51
C ALA A 19 -2.95 -6.63 -0.83
N ILE A 20 -2.99 -6.09 0.39
CA ILE A 20 -1.78 -5.77 1.17
C ILE A 20 -1.00 -7.04 1.54
N ASN A 21 -1.67 -8.14 1.91
CA ASN A 21 -0.97 -9.41 2.17
C ASN A 21 -0.39 -10.06 0.90
N SER A 22 -0.90 -9.70 -0.28
CA SER A 22 -0.42 -10.23 -1.55
C SER A 22 0.83 -9.49 -2.06
N ILE A 23 1.15 -8.33 -1.50
CA ILE A 23 2.40 -7.63 -1.80
C ILE A 23 3.48 -8.06 -0.82
N LYS A 24 4.67 -8.37 -1.35
CA LYS A 24 5.84 -8.69 -0.55
C LYS A 24 6.87 -7.58 -0.77
N PRO A 25 7.01 -6.62 0.15
CA PRO A 25 8.03 -5.58 0.00
C PRO A 25 9.42 -6.23 0.07
N ASP A 26 10.32 -5.84 -0.84
CA ASP A 26 11.72 -6.27 -0.83
C ASP A 26 12.49 -5.70 0.38
N ASP A 27 12.08 -4.54 0.87
CA ASP A 27 12.69 -3.86 2.01
C ASP A 27 11.60 -3.45 3.03
N PRO A 28 11.48 -4.15 4.17
CA PRO A 28 10.44 -3.89 5.17
C PRO A 28 10.68 -2.59 5.96
N GLU A 29 11.86 -1.96 5.88
CA GLU A 29 12.15 -0.69 6.55
C GLU A 29 11.70 0.52 5.72
N SER A 30 11.61 0.37 4.40
CA SER A 30 11.19 1.43 3.46
C SER A 30 9.67 1.51 3.27
N PHE A 31 8.91 0.61 3.91
CA PHE A 31 7.48 0.44 3.70
C PHE A 31 6.77 0.07 5.00
N SER A 32 5.65 0.73 5.28
CA SER A 32 4.78 0.38 6.41
C SER A 32 3.32 0.59 6.05
N VAL A 33 2.45 -0.24 6.62
CA VAL A 33 1.00 -0.14 6.44
C VAL A 33 0.32 -0.08 7.79
N GLU A 34 -0.50 0.94 7.97
CA GLU A 34 -1.39 1.08 9.12
C GLU A 34 -2.82 0.87 8.66
N PHE A 35 -3.61 0.16 9.45
CA PHE A 35 -5.04 -0.05 9.17
C PHE A 35 -5.86 0.70 10.21
N MET A 36 -6.76 1.56 9.76
CA MET A 36 -7.76 2.22 10.59
C MET A 36 -9.13 1.65 10.24
N GLU A 37 -9.79 1.08 11.24
CA GLU A 37 -11.15 0.54 11.10
C GLU A 37 -12.17 1.66 11.27
N GLU A 38 -13.04 1.83 10.27
CA GLU A 38 -14.07 2.88 10.24
C GLU A 38 -15.41 2.24 9.86
N ASN A 39 -16.16 1.77 10.86
CA ASN A 39 -17.41 1.02 10.69
C ASN A 39 -17.24 -0.23 9.80
N GLU A 40 -17.92 -0.26 8.65
CA GLU A 40 -17.89 -1.37 7.68
C GLU A 40 -16.72 -1.27 6.67
N LEU A 41 -15.94 -0.19 6.73
CA LEU A 41 -14.82 0.07 5.84
C LEU A 41 -13.51 0.06 6.62
N VAL A 42 -12.43 -0.26 5.92
CA VAL A 42 -11.06 -0.08 6.42
C VAL A 42 -10.36 0.98 5.58
N THR A 43 -9.53 1.78 6.23
CA THR A 43 -8.58 2.67 5.58
C THR A 43 -7.18 2.12 5.83
N ALA A 44 -6.49 1.73 4.75
CA ALA A 44 -5.06 1.41 4.79
C ALA A 44 -4.27 2.68 4.49
N ILE A 45 -3.40 3.08 5.42
CA ILE A 45 -2.39 4.10 5.20
C ILE A 45 -1.09 3.39 4.86
N VAL A 46 -0.70 3.47 3.59
CA VAL A 46 0.59 2.98 3.12
C VAL A 46 1.59 4.12 3.20
N THR A 47 2.65 3.93 3.98
CA THR A 47 3.76 4.88 4.13
C THR A 47 5.00 4.30 3.46
N VAL A 48 5.60 5.08 2.56
CA VAL A 48 6.84 4.75 1.84
C VAL A 48 7.90 5.79 2.19
N THR A 49 9.04 5.34 2.65
CA THR A 49 10.20 6.16 3.01
C THR A 49 11.35 5.90 2.05
N GLY A 50 11.97 6.98 1.56
CA GLY A 50 13.10 6.91 0.65
C GLY A 50 14.18 7.93 0.97
N LYS A 51 15.43 7.59 0.64
CA LYS A 51 16.61 8.46 0.84
C LYS A 51 16.59 9.72 -0.04
N THR A 52 15.79 9.71 -1.11
CA THR A 52 15.53 10.81 -2.04
C THR A 52 14.07 10.79 -2.49
N LEU A 53 13.58 11.91 -3.04
CA LEU A 53 12.22 11.97 -3.60
C LEU A 53 12.03 10.99 -4.76
N SER A 54 13.04 10.87 -5.63
CA SER A 54 13.02 9.95 -6.76
C SER A 54 12.91 8.50 -6.30
N SER A 55 13.70 8.09 -5.30
CA SER A 55 13.62 6.73 -4.75
C SER A 55 12.26 6.45 -4.10
N ALA A 56 11.74 7.40 -3.31
CA ALA A 56 10.43 7.24 -2.68
C ALA A 56 9.32 7.10 -3.74
N LYS A 57 9.38 7.90 -4.82
CA LYS A 57 8.46 7.81 -5.95
C LYS A 57 8.52 6.45 -6.63
N THR A 58 9.71 5.97 -6.98
CA THR A 58 9.86 4.66 -7.66
C THR A 58 9.27 3.55 -6.82
N THR A 59 9.63 3.47 -5.53
CA THR A 59 9.11 2.45 -4.62
C THR A 59 7.58 2.56 -4.47
N ALA A 60 7.02 3.77 -4.38
CA ALA A 60 5.57 3.96 -4.32
C ALA A 60 4.87 3.49 -5.61
N ASP A 61 5.43 3.79 -6.79
CA ASP A 61 4.91 3.33 -8.09
C ASP A 61 4.90 1.79 -8.18
N ASP A 62 5.99 1.13 -7.77
CA ASP A 62 6.09 -0.34 -7.75
C ASP A 62 5.02 -0.97 -6.83
N ILE A 63 4.85 -0.43 -5.62
CA ILE A 63 3.83 -0.89 -4.67
C ILE A 63 2.42 -0.68 -5.23
N LEU A 64 2.13 0.49 -5.80
CA LEU A 64 0.83 0.82 -6.37
C LEU A 64 0.49 -0.09 -7.55
N ALA A 65 1.47 -0.43 -8.39
CA ALA A 65 1.30 -1.38 -9.49
C ALA A 65 0.92 -2.78 -8.96
N CYS A 66 1.62 -3.27 -7.94
CA CYS A 66 1.30 -4.56 -7.32
C CYS A 66 -0.06 -4.56 -6.61
N LEU A 67 -0.41 -3.48 -5.88
CA LEU A 67 -1.72 -3.35 -5.23
C LEU A 67 -2.86 -3.28 -6.25
N SER A 68 -2.64 -2.60 -7.38
CA SER A 68 -3.60 -2.57 -8.48
C SER A 68 -3.84 -3.97 -9.04
N ALA A 69 -2.79 -4.74 -9.27
CA ALA A 69 -2.91 -6.12 -9.74
C ALA A 69 -3.63 -7.04 -8.71
N ALA A 70 -3.30 -6.90 -7.43
CA ALA A 70 -3.88 -7.70 -6.34
C ALA A 70 -5.36 -7.35 -6.06
N SER A 71 -5.73 -6.09 -6.25
CA SER A 71 -7.12 -5.65 -6.10
C SER A 71 -8.02 -6.10 -7.26
N LEU A 72 -7.50 -6.08 -8.50
CA LEU A 72 -8.22 -6.55 -9.70
C LEU A 72 -8.45 -8.06 -9.71
N THR A 73 -7.47 -8.85 -9.26
CA THR A 73 -7.62 -10.31 -9.12
C THR A 73 -8.68 -10.72 -8.09
N SER A 74 -9.12 -9.79 -7.23
CA SER A 74 -10.21 -10.02 -6.26
C SER A 74 -11.59 -9.66 -6.79
N ASP A 75 -11.72 -9.20 -8.04
CA ASP A 75 -13.00 -8.84 -8.68
C ASP A 75 -13.46 -9.86 -9.74
N LEU A 76 -12.66 -10.92 -9.97
CA LEU A 76 -12.84 -11.89 -11.06
C LEU A 76 -13.41 -13.25 -10.61
N ILE A 77 -13.94 -13.35 -9.39
CA ILE A 77 -14.52 -14.58 -8.84
C ILE A 77 -15.92 -14.31 -8.28
#